data_AF-N8ZNK6-F1
#
_entry.id   AF-N8ZNK6-F1
#
_cell.length_a   1.000
_cell.length_b   1.000
_cell.length_c   1.000
_cell.angle_alpha   90.00
_cell.angle_beta   90.00
_cell.angle_gamma   90.00
#
_symmetry.space_group_name_H-M   'P 1'
#
loop_
_entity.id
_entity.type
_entity.pdbx_description
1 polymer ?
#
loop_
_entity_poly.entity_id
_entity_poly.type
_entity_poly.pdbx_seq_one_letter_code
_entity_poly.pdbx_strand_id
1 'polypeptide(L)'
;MSLDKKTTWFGKHKYPTKVYLMCGWPLLLVLVGGAIGGALGALAFSMNLKIYNSTLSNLMKVILNMMAGATAIAMSFVASYLLRKYFLNQ
;
A
#
# COMPACT_ATOMS: atom_id res chain seq x y z
N MET A 1 -37.83 22.01 -7.00
CA MET A 1 -37.05 22.58 -5.88
C MET A 1 -35.65 22.84 -6.42
N SER A 2 -35.31 24.12 -6.59
CA SER A 2 -34.17 24.57 -7.39
C SER A 2 -32.83 24.15 -6.76
N LEU A 3 -32.01 23.40 -7.51
CA LEU A 3 -30.62 23.08 -7.14
C LEU A 3 -29.69 24.20 -7.61
N ASP A 4 -29.92 25.41 -7.11
CA ASP A 4 -28.91 26.46 -7.18
C ASP A 4 -28.40 26.74 -5.77
N LYS A 5 -27.22 26.21 -5.47
CA LYS A 5 -26.38 26.73 -4.40
C LYS A 5 -24.92 26.67 -4.82
N LYS A 6 -24.51 27.69 -5.58
CA LYS A 6 -23.09 28.07 -5.66
C LYS A 6 -22.58 28.37 -4.25
N THR A 7 -21.58 27.64 -3.75
CA THR A 7 -20.85 28.07 -2.54
C THR A 7 -19.39 27.59 -2.55
N THR A 8 -18.51 28.51 -2.95
CA THR A 8 -17.08 28.70 -2.60
C THR A 8 -16.09 27.52 -2.65
N TRP A 9 -15.08 27.64 -3.51
CA TRP A 9 -13.94 26.72 -3.67
C TRP A 9 -13.04 26.54 -2.41
N PHE A 10 -13.15 27.40 -1.40
CA PHE A 10 -12.42 27.30 -0.12
C PHE A 10 -13.26 27.79 1.07
N GLY A 11 -14.49 27.31 1.18
CA GLY A 11 -15.30 27.55 2.38
C GLY A 11 -14.72 26.79 3.58
N LYS A 12 -14.42 27.48 4.69
CA LYS A 12 -14.05 26.86 5.99
C LYS A 12 -15.26 26.13 6.59
N HIS A 13 -15.78 25.11 5.93
CA HIS A 13 -16.79 24.23 6.50
C HIS A 13 -16.09 23.13 7.29
N LYS A 14 -16.10 23.26 8.63
CA LYS A 14 -15.74 22.15 9.52
C LYS A 14 -16.79 21.05 9.34
N TYR A 15 -16.41 19.95 8.70
CA TYR A 15 -17.28 18.79 8.61
C TYR A 15 -17.50 18.21 10.01
N PRO A 16 -18.70 17.70 10.31
CA PRO A 16 -18.93 17.02 11.57
C PRO A 16 -17.97 15.83 11.70
N THR A 17 -17.47 15.57 12.92
CA THR A 17 -16.42 14.57 13.22
C THR A 17 -16.73 13.18 12.67
N LYS A 18 -18.01 12.83 12.51
CA LYS A 18 -18.47 11.58 11.89
C LYS A 18 -18.02 11.43 10.42
N VAL A 19 -17.97 12.53 9.66
CA VAL A 19 -17.56 12.52 8.24
C VAL A 19 -16.06 12.27 8.13
N TYR A 20 -15.25 12.86 9.00
CA TYR A 20 -13.82 12.58 9.07
C TYR A 20 -13.53 11.11 9.42
N LEU A 21 -14.33 10.51 10.30
CA LEU A 21 -14.22 9.09 10.65
C LEU A 21 -14.59 8.17 9.47
N MET A 22 -15.67 8.48 8.73
CA MET A 22 -16.06 7.73 7.55
C MET A 22 -15.02 7.83 6.42
N CYS A 23 -14.42 9.01 6.23
CA CYS A 23 -13.35 9.21 5.26
C CYS A 23 -11.97 8.68 5.72
N GLY A 24 -11.77 8.45 7.02
CA GLY A 24 -10.51 7.96 7.59
C GLY A 24 -10.34 6.44 7.53
N TRP A 25 -11.44 5.68 7.42
CA TRP A 25 -11.43 4.22 7.31
C TRP A 25 -10.52 3.69 6.16
N PRO A 26 -10.57 4.23 4.93
CA PRO A 26 -9.67 3.82 3.85
C PRO A 26 -8.20 4.10 4.17
N LEU A 27 -7.92 5.15 4.93
CA LEU A 27 -6.55 5.53 5.31
C LEU A 27 -5.93 4.50 6.27
N LEU A 28 -6.73 3.97 7.19
CA LEU A 28 -6.35 2.86 8.07
C LEU A 28 -5.98 1.60 7.27
N LEU A 29 -6.75 1.27 6.22
CA LEU A 29 -6.42 0.16 5.32
C LEU A 29 -5.10 0.38 4.58
N VAL A 30 -4.84 1.61 4.12
CA VAL A 30 -3.58 1.97 3.48
C VAL A 30 -2.41 1.86 4.46
N LEU A 31 -2.59 2.21 5.74
CA LEU A 31 -1.55 2.03 6.75
C LEU A 31 -1.24 0.54 6.98
N VAL A 32 -2.25 -0.32 7.07
CA VAL A 32 -2.05 -1.76 7.29
C VAL A 32 -1.42 -2.42 6.05
N GLY A 33 -1.98 -2.19 4.87
CA GLY A 33 -1.44 -2.72 3.61
C GLY A 33 -0.05 -2.15 3.30
N GLY A 34 0.15 -0.86 3.57
CA GLY A 34 1.43 -0.17 3.41
C GLY A 34 2.49 -0.64 4.41
N ALA A 35 2.13 -1.00 5.64
CA ALA A 35 3.06 -1.58 6.59
C ALA A 35 3.54 -2.97 6.15
N ILE A 36 2.63 -3.82 5.67
CA ILE A 36 2.96 -5.16 5.16
C ILE A 36 3.80 -5.05 3.89
N GLY A 37 3.34 -4.26 2.91
CA GLY A 37 4.07 -4.02 1.66
C GLY A 37 5.41 -3.32 1.88
N GLY A 38 5.49 -2.39 2.82
CA GLY A 38 6.70 -1.69 3.21
C GLY A 38 7.73 -2.61 3.86
N ALA A 39 7.32 -3.52 4.75
CA ALA A 39 8.20 -4.50 5.37
C ALA A 39 8.77 -5.49 4.32
N LEU A 40 7.91 -6.02 3.44
CA LEU A 40 8.33 -6.88 2.32
C LEU A 40 9.25 -6.16 1.34
N GLY A 41 8.94 -4.90 1.00
CA GLY A 41 9.75 -4.06 0.12
C GLY A 41 11.12 -3.74 0.72
N ALA A 42 11.17 -3.43 2.02
CA ALA A 42 12.43 -3.18 2.73
C ALA A 42 13.31 -4.44 2.80
N LEU A 43 12.72 -5.61 3.05
CA LEU A 43 13.44 -6.89 3.00
C LEU A 43 14.00 -7.16 1.60
N ALA A 44 13.17 -7.02 0.56
CA ALA A 44 13.60 -7.16 -0.83
C ALA A 44 14.74 -6.18 -1.18
N PHE A 45 14.65 -4.92 -0.75
CA PHE A 45 15.67 -3.90 -0.95
C PHE A 45 16.99 -4.28 -0.26
N SER A 46 16.94 -4.74 1.00
CA SER A 46 18.13 -5.17 1.73
C SER A 46 18.80 -6.40 1.10
N MET A 47 18.02 -7.35 0.59
CA MET A 47 18.52 -8.50 -0.16
C MET A 47 19.17 -8.07 -1.48
N ASN A 48 18.52 -7.16 -2.21
CA ASN A 48 19.06 -6.60 -3.45
C ASN A 48 20.38 -5.85 -3.21
N LEU A 49 20.50 -5.06 -2.14
CA LEU A 49 21.75 -4.40 -1.75
C LEU A 49 22.89 -5.40 -1.51
N LYS A 50 22.59 -6.51 -0.83
CA LYS A 50 23.57 -7.57 -0.55
C LYS A 50 24.04 -8.25 -1.84
N ILE A 51 23.15 -8.41 -2.82
CA ILE A 51 23.46 -9.00 -4.13
C ILE A 51 24.17 -8.01 -5.06
N TYR A 52 23.87 -6.71 -4.94
CA TYR A 52 24.59 -5.64 -5.64
C TYR A 52 26.06 -5.54 -5.23
N ASN A 53 26.39 -5.93 -4.00
CA ASN A 53 27.76 -6.01 -3.51
C ASN A 53 28.52 -7.27 -4.00
N SER A 54 27.83 -8.26 -4.55
CA SER A 54 28.46 -9.42 -5.20
C SER A 54 28.91 -9.10 -6.63
N THR A 55 29.91 -9.85 -7.10
CA THR A 55 30.56 -9.81 -8.43
C THR A 55 29.65 -10.26 -9.60
N LEU A 56 28.34 -10.05 -9.50
CA LEU A 56 27.36 -10.46 -10.51
C LEU A 56 27.17 -9.37 -11.59
N SER A 57 26.95 -9.80 -12.84
CA SER A 57 26.71 -8.92 -13.99
C SER A 57 25.59 -7.91 -13.75
N ASN A 58 25.80 -6.66 -14.17
CA ASN A 58 24.87 -5.53 -13.99
C ASN A 58 23.44 -5.84 -14.48
N LEU A 59 23.28 -6.62 -15.54
CA LEU A 59 21.96 -7.02 -16.06
C LEU A 59 21.19 -7.91 -15.08
N MET A 60 21.88 -8.81 -14.39
CA MET A 60 21.27 -9.76 -13.46
C MET A 60 20.74 -9.04 -12.21
N LYS A 61 21.41 -7.96 -11.80
CA LYS A 61 20.99 -7.11 -10.68
C LYS A 61 19.70 -6.33 -10.96
N VAL A 62 19.48 -5.91 -12.21
CA VAL A 62 18.25 -5.21 -12.63
C VAL A 62 17.07 -6.17 -12.73
N ILE A 63 17.28 -7.35 -13.33
CA ILE A 63 16.25 -8.39 -13.44
C ILE A 63 15.81 -8.86 -12.04
N LEU A 64 16.76 -8.98 -11.11
CA LEU A 64 16.44 -9.40 -9.75
C LEU A 64 15.62 -8.36 -8.98
N ASN A 65 15.85 -7.07 -9.20
CA ASN A 65 15.01 -6.02 -8.63
C ASN A 65 13.57 -6.06 -9.17
N MET A 66 13.40 -6.28 -10.49
CA MET A 66 12.08 -6.48 -11.09
C MET A 66 11.39 -7.75 -10.57
N MET A 67 12.11 -8.86 -10.45
CA MET A 67 11.57 -10.09 -9.86
C MET A 67 11.23 -9.93 -8.38
N ALA A 68 12.04 -9.21 -7.61
CA ALA A 68 11.78 -8.92 -6.21
C ALA A 68 10.52 -8.06 -6.04
N GLY A 69 10.31 -7.06 -6.91
CA GLY A 69 9.07 -6.29 -6.96
C GLY A 69 7.85 -7.14 -7.32
N ALA A 70 7.95 -7.97 -8.37
CA ALA A 70 6.87 -8.85 -8.79
C ALA A 70 6.51 -9.89 -7.71
N THR A 71 7.51 -10.48 -7.06
CA THR A 71 7.31 -11.44 -5.96
C THR A 71 6.74 -10.77 -4.72
N ALA A 72 7.11 -9.52 -4.41
CA ALA A 72 6.51 -8.75 -3.32
C ALA A 72 5.02 -8.46 -3.57
N ILE A 73 4.64 -8.12 -4.81
CA ILE A 73 3.23 -7.93 -5.18
C ILE A 73 2.45 -9.25 -5.07
N ALA A 74 3.02 -10.35 -5.58
CA ALA A 74 2.41 -11.67 -5.48
C ALA A 74 2.24 -12.12 -4.01
N MET A 75 3.28 -11.95 -3.18
CA MET A 75 3.21 -12.24 -1.74
C MET A 75 2.17 -11.37 -1.02
N SER A 76 2.02 -10.10 -1.42
CA SER A 76 1.01 -9.21 -0.85
C SER A 76 -0.42 -9.68 -1.18
N PHE A 77 -0.65 -10.21 -2.38
CA PHE A 77 -1.93 -10.82 -2.77
C PHE A 77 -2.23 -12.10 -1.97
N VAL A 78 -1.24 -12.98 -1.80
CA VAL A 78 -1.38 -14.20 -1.00
C VAL A 78 -1.64 -13.87 0.47
N ALA A 79 -0.89 -12.93 1.04
CA ALA A 79 -1.09 -12.47 2.41
C ALA A 79 -2.51 -11.90 2.59
N SER A 80 -2.98 -11.09 1.64
CA SER A 80 -4.36 -10.55 1.66
C SER A 80 -5.42 -11.65 1.58
N TYR A 81 -5.20 -12.69 0.76
CA TYR A 81 -6.10 -13.84 0.65
C TYR A 81 -6.15 -14.65 1.96
N LEU A 82 -4.98 -14.91 2.58
CA LEU A 82 -4.91 -15.60 3.86
C LEU A 82 -5.59 -14.81 4.97
N LEU A 83 -5.36 -13.50 5.03
CA LEU A 83 -5.98 -12.60 6.01
C LEU A 83 -7.50 -12.59 5.85
N ARG A 84 -8.00 -12.55 4.61
CA ARG A 84 -9.41 -12.74 4.29
C ARG A 84 -9.94 -14.10 4.76
N LYS A 85 -9.21 -15.20 4.51
CA LYS A 85 -9.62 -16.54 4.94
C LYS A 85 -9.71 -16.65 6.47
N TYR A 86 -8.74 -16.10 7.20
CA TYR A 86 -8.79 -16.08 8.66
C TYR A 86 -9.95 -15.25 9.21
N PHE A 87 -10.31 -14.12 8.57
CA PHE A 87 -11.41 -13.26 9.00
C PHE A 87 -12.81 -13.78 8.62
N LEU A 88 -12.96 -14.46 7.48
CA LEU A 88 -14.25 -15.00 7.00
C LEU A 88 -14.57 -16.42 7.50
N ASN A 89 -13.61 -17.10 8.11
CA ASN A 89 -13.77 -18.44 8.65
C ASN A 89 -13.84 -18.44 10.19
N GLN A 90 -14.03 -17.26 10.78
CA GLN A 90 -14.62 -17.04 12.11
C GLN A 90 -16.09 -16.68 11.96
#